data_AF-A0A8H6F2Q8-F1
#
_entry.id   AF-A0A8H6F2Q8-F1
#
_cell.length_a   1.000
_cell.length_b   1.000
_cell.length_c   1.000
_cell.angle_alpha   90.00
_cell.angle_beta   90.00
_cell.angle_gamma   90.00
#
_symmetry.space_group_name_H-M   'P 1'
#
loop_
_entity.id
_entity.type
_entity.pdbx_description
1 polymer ?
#
loop_
_entity_poly.entity_id
_entity_poly.type
_entity_poly.pdbx_seq_one_letter_code
_entity_poly.pdbx_strand_id
1 'polypeptide(L)'
;MSFPTLDTHGHKTIKNLADCYHMSVIKSGKQGIRKYLKIVKNKATFKYYPNYERINRILRGRPIFHRIDQKPQHKKGDIVGAEAPEIGSSNLGRQMLEKLGGYKVKV
;
A
#
# COMPACT_ATOMS: atom_id res chain seq x y z
N MET A 1 9.05 2.88 -16.71
CA MET A 1 8.50 1.90 -15.73
C MET A 1 7.05 2.25 -15.43
N SER A 2 6.17 1.29 -15.16
CA SER A 2 4.74 1.53 -14.87
C SER A 2 4.37 1.05 -13.47
N PHE A 3 3.61 1.86 -12.75
CA PHE A 3 3.04 1.55 -11.44
C PHE A 3 1.59 1.08 -11.60
N PRO A 4 1.07 0.25 -10.67
CA PRO A 4 -0.35 -0.06 -10.62
C PRO A 4 -1.20 1.18 -10.31
N THR A 5 -2.52 1.06 -10.41
CA THR A 5 -3.41 2.14 -9.93
C THR A 5 -3.43 2.12 -8.41
N LEU A 6 -2.99 3.20 -7.78
CA LEU A 6 -2.96 3.34 -6.32
C LEU A 6 -4.01 4.35 -5.85
N ASP A 7 -4.15 4.43 -4.53
CA ASP A 7 -4.88 5.50 -3.86
C ASP A 7 -4.29 6.89 -4.14
N THR A 8 -5.08 7.93 -3.84
CA THR A 8 -4.67 9.32 -4.07
C THR A 8 -3.35 9.65 -3.38
N HIS A 9 -3.10 9.06 -2.20
CA HIS A 9 -1.83 9.22 -1.51
C HIS A 9 -0.67 8.59 -2.30
N GLY A 10 -0.77 7.31 -2.68
CA GLY A 10 0.28 6.63 -3.46
C GLY A 10 0.61 7.33 -4.77
N HIS A 11 -0.39 7.80 -5.51
CA HIS A 11 -0.14 8.58 -6.74
C HIS A 11 0.61 9.89 -6.48
N LYS A 12 0.27 10.63 -5.41
CA LYS A 12 0.99 11.85 -5.03
C LYS A 12 2.43 11.54 -4.63
N THR A 13 2.64 10.48 -3.86
CA THR A 13 3.98 10.05 -3.41
C THR A 13 4.88 9.68 -4.58
N ILE A 14 4.38 8.88 -5.53
CA ILE A 14 5.12 8.51 -6.75
C ILE A 14 5.46 9.74 -7.58
N LYS A 15 4.51 10.68 -7.74
CA LYS A 15 4.76 11.91 -8.49
C LYS A 15 5.85 12.76 -7.83
N ASN A 16 5.77 12.97 -6.52
CA ASN A 16 6.76 13.73 -5.77
C ASN A 16 8.15 13.07 -5.83
N LEU A 17 8.22 11.74 -5.79
CA LEU A 17 9.49 11.01 -5.98
C LEU A 17 10.03 11.20 -7.40
N ALA A 18 9.20 11.07 -8.43
CA ALA A 18 9.60 11.28 -9.82
C ALA A 18 10.23 12.67 -10.03
N ASP A 19 9.60 13.70 -9.45
CA ASP A 19 10.12 15.07 -9.48
C ASP A 19 11.52 15.17 -8.82
N CYS A 20 11.76 14.45 -7.72
CA CYS A 20 13.06 14.44 -7.04
C CYS A 20 14.16 13.76 -7.85
N TYR A 21 13.80 12.80 -8.71
CA TYR A 21 14.73 12.11 -9.62
C TYR A 21 14.81 12.77 -11.01
N HIS A 22 14.20 13.94 -11.20
CA HIS A 22 14.10 14.61 -12.50
C HIS A 22 13.50 13.70 -13.58
N MET A 23 12.51 12.89 -13.23
CA MET A 23 11.82 11.99 -14.16
C MET A 23 10.43 12.54 -14.50
N SER A 24 9.92 12.17 -15.67
CA SER A 24 8.59 12.60 -16.13
C SER A 24 7.52 11.56 -15.77
N VAL A 25 6.33 12.03 -15.39
CA VAL A 25 5.18 11.19 -15.05
C VAL A 25 4.09 11.30 -16.12
N ILE A 26 3.69 10.16 -16.67
CA ILE A 26 2.63 10.05 -17.67
C ILE A 26 1.45 9.29 -17.05
N LYS A 27 0.25 9.87 -17.08
CA LYS A 27 -0.98 9.17 -16.71
C LYS A 27 -1.44 8.34 -17.90
N SER A 28 -1.55 7.04 -17.74
CA SER A 28 -1.97 6.10 -18.80
C SER A 28 -3.19 5.30 -18.38
N GLY A 29 -3.98 4.86 -19.34
CA GLY A 29 -5.22 4.09 -19.11
C GLY A 29 -6.30 4.46 -20.13
N LYS A 30 -7.29 3.57 -20.30
CA LYS A 30 -8.48 3.83 -21.13
C LYS A 30 -9.38 4.87 -20.45
N GLN A 31 -10.14 5.62 -21.23
CA GLN A 31 -11.16 6.53 -20.71
C GLN A 31 -12.21 5.74 -19.91
N GLY A 32 -12.64 6.27 -18.77
CA GLY A 32 -13.56 5.59 -17.85
C GLY A 32 -12.92 4.56 -16.90
N ILE A 33 -11.67 4.16 -17.11
CA ILE A 33 -10.92 3.28 -16.19
C ILE A 33 -9.98 4.12 -15.33
N ARG A 34 -9.75 3.67 -14.08
CA ARG A 34 -8.78 4.31 -13.19
C ARG A 34 -7.40 4.31 -13.85
N LYS A 35 -6.79 5.50 -13.93
CA LYS A 35 -5.51 5.70 -14.62
C LYS A 35 -4.36 5.26 -13.73
N TYR A 36 -3.38 4.62 -14.34
CA TYR A 36 -2.12 4.24 -13.71
C TYR A 36 -1.00 5.20 -14.11
N LEU A 37 0.11 5.19 -13.36
CA LEU A 37 1.23 6.10 -13.59
C LEU A 37 2.39 5.37 -14.29
N LYS A 38 2.93 5.98 -15.34
CA LYS A 38 4.20 5.60 -15.95
C LYS A 38 5.26 6.64 -15.63
N ILE A 39 6.42 6.20 -15.17
CA ILE A 39 7.60 7.04 -14.98
C ILE A 39 8.58 6.81 -16.13
N VAL A 40 9.09 7.90 -16.70
CA VAL A 40 10.02 7.90 -17.83
C VAL A 40 11.25 8.74 -17.47
N LYS A 41 12.45 8.17 -17.70
CA LYS A 41 13.70 8.92 -17.60
C LYS A 41 13.81 9.91 -18.76
N ASN A 42 14.27 11.12 -18.48
CA ASN A 42 14.47 12.15 -19.49
C ASN A 42 15.94 12.61 -19.46
N LYS A 43 16.32 13.57 -20.31
CA LYS A 43 17.70 14.09 -20.36
C LYS A 43 18.17 14.64 -19.00
N ALA A 44 17.27 15.26 -18.23
CA ALA A 44 17.59 15.82 -16.91
C ALA A 44 17.89 14.74 -15.87
N THR A 45 17.23 13.58 -15.95
CA THR A 45 17.50 12.40 -15.09
C THR A 45 18.96 11.97 -15.10
N PHE A 46 19.64 12.11 -16.25
CA PHE A 46 21.05 11.72 -16.40
C PHE A 46 22.02 12.86 -16.10
N LYS A 47 21.53 14.11 -16.07
CA LYS A 47 22.35 15.31 -15.85
C LYS A 47 22.44 15.70 -14.38
N TYR A 48 21.37 15.50 -13.62
CA TYR A 48 21.26 16.01 -12.26
C TYR A 48 21.11 14.88 -11.24
N TYR A 49 21.71 15.09 -10.07
CA TYR A 49 21.55 14.19 -8.95
C TYR A 49 20.14 14.27 -8.35
N PRO A 50 19.64 13.15 -7.79
CA PRO A 50 18.38 13.15 -7.07
C PRO A 50 18.40 14.09 -5.86
N ASN A 51 17.25 14.70 -5.54
CA ASN A 51 17.09 15.48 -4.32
C ASN A 51 16.88 14.56 -3.11
N TYR A 52 17.98 14.08 -2.52
CA TYR A 52 17.95 13.11 -1.41
C TYR A 52 17.26 13.64 -0.15
N GLU A 53 17.41 14.93 0.19
CA GLU A 53 16.72 15.55 1.34
C GLU A 53 15.19 15.46 1.22
N ARG A 54 14.67 15.78 0.03
CA ARG A 54 13.24 15.71 -0.24
C ARG A 54 12.76 14.26 -0.30
N ILE A 55 13.56 13.35 -0.84
CA ILE A 55 13.27 11.90 -0.84
C ILE A 55 13.13 11.42 0.61
N ASN A 56 14.07 11.73 1.49
CA ASN A 56 14.02 11.34 2.91
C ASN A 56 12.74 11.84 3.60
N ARG A 57 12.31 13.07 3.30
CA ARG A 57 11.05 13.61 3.83
C ARG A 57 9.83 12.86 3.32
N ILE A 58 9.81 12.47 2.05
CA ILE A 58 8.72 11.68 1.45
C ILE A 58 8.66 10.29 2.07
N LEU A 59 9.81 9.64 2.25
CA LEU A 59 9.91 8.27 2.80
C LEU A 59 9.49 8.19 4.27
N ARG A 60 9.61 9.27 5.04
CA ARG A 60 9.08 9.38 6.42
C ARG A 60 7.55 9.51 6.49
N GLY A 61 6.88 9.67 5.35
CA GLY A 61 5.42 9.71 5.28
C GLY A 61 4.77 8.35 5.50
N ARG A 62 3.51 8.20 5.06
CA ARG A 62 2.77 6.94 5.19
C ARG A 62 3.43 5.85 4.31
N PRO A 63 3.86 4.72 4.89
CA PRO A 63 4.54 3.64 4.15
C PRO A 63 3.56 2.68 3.44
N ILE A 64 2.26 2.90 3.58
CA ILE A 64 1.21 2.03 3.05
C ILE A 64 0.57 2.66 1.82
N PHE A 65 0.59 1.94 0.70
CA PHE A 65 -0.02 2.36 -0.57
C PHE A 65 -1.05 1.33 -1.02
N HIS A 66 -2.33 1.67 -0.93
CA HIS A 66 -3.39 0.74 -1.29
C HIS A 66 -3.50 0.63 -2.81
N ARG A 67 -3.37 -0.59 -3.33
CA ARG A 67 -3.71 -0.93 -4.71
C ARG A 67 -5.21 -0.89 -4.90
N ILE A 68 -5.61 -0.31 -6.01
CA ILE A 68 -7.01 -0.10 -6.37
C ILE A 68 -7.41 -0.99 -7.56
N ASP A 69 -6.44 -1.41 -8.35
CA ASP A 69 -6.62 -2.35 -9.45
C ASP A 69 -7.01 -3.74 -8.96
N GLN A 70 -6.66 -4.07 -7.72
CA GLN A 70 -7.00 -5.34 -7.08
C GLN A 70 -8.24 -5.16 -6.19
N LYS A 71 -9.21 -6.06 -6.35
CA LYS A 71 -10.29 -6.20 -5.36
C LYS A 71 -9.68 -6.77 -4.07
N PRO A 72 -9.96 -6.20 -2.90
CA PRO A 72 -9.55 -6.80 -1.65
C PRO A 72 -10.17 -8.21 -1.54
N GLN A 73 -9.37 -9.20 -1.15
CA GLN A 73 -9.82 -10.59 -1.02
C GLN A 73 -10.85 -10.78 0.09
N HIS A 74 -11.01 -9.81 0.99
CA HIS A 74 -12.03 -9.79 2.02
C HIS A 74 -12.69 -8.42 2.07
N LYS A 75 -14.02 -8.43 2.26
CA LYS A 75 -14.79 -7.22 2.52
C LYS A 75 -14.65 -6.86 4.00
N LYS A 76 -14.77 -5.57 4.29
CA LYS A 76 -14.78 -5.06 5.66
C LYS A 76 -16.01 -5.65 6.38
N GLY A 77 -15.79 -6.52 7.36
CA GLY A 77 -16.85 -7.24 8.08
C GLY A 77 -16.93 -8.74 7.79
N ASP A 78 -16.15 -9.26 6.84
CA ASP A 78 -16.03 -10.71 6.65
C ASP A 78 -15.29 -11.32 7.85
N ILE A 79 -15.85 -12.39 8.43
CA ILE A 79 -15.25 -13.15 9.53
C ILE A 79 -14.09 -13.96 8.94
N VAL A 80 -12.87 -13.44 9.09
CA VAL A 80 -11.66 -14.17 8.73
C VAL A 80 -11.41 -15.23 9.80
N GLY A 81 -11.54 -16.51 9.45
CA GLY A 81 -11.21 -17.62 10.36
C GLY A 81 -12.36 -18.48 10.84
N ALA A 82 -13.52 -18.48 10.15
CA ALA A 82 -14.59 -19.45 10.44
C ALA A 82 -14.12 -20.92 10.32
N GLU A 83 -13.13 -21.17 9.47
CA GLU A 83 -12.50 -22.49 9.26
C GLU A 83 -11.09 -22.58 9.88
N ALA A 84 -10.67 -21.56 10.66
CA ALA A 84 -9.36 -21.59 11.29
C ALA A 84 -9.33 -22.68 12.38
N PRO A 85 -8.27 -23.50 12.45
CA PRO A 85 -8.11 -24.48 13.51
C PRO A 85 -8.15 -23.79 14.88
N GLU A 86 -8.65 -24.50 15.89
CA GLU A 86 -8.66 -23.98 17.25
C GLU A 86 -7.24 -23.60 17.70
N ILE A 87 -7.11 -22.38 18.22
CA ILE A 87 -5.83 -21.90 18.73
C ILE A 87 -5.53 -22.64 20.03
N GLY A 88 -4.37 -23.30 20.12
CA GLY A 88 -3.93 -24.02 21.32
C GLY A 88 -3.83 -23.12 22.56
N SER A 89 -4.05 -23.70 23.74
CA SER A 89 -4.06 -23.00 25.05
C SER A 89 -2.71 -22.35 25.42
N SER A 90 -1.61 -22.80 24.83
CA SER A 90 -0.27 -22.23 24.99
C SER A 90 -0.01 -21.00 24.13
N ASN A 91 -0.91 -20.65 23.21
CA ASN A 91 -0.75 -19.48 22.36
C ASN A 91 -1.03 -18.19 23.14
N LEU A 92 -0.07 -17.27 23.12
CA LEU A 92 -0.16 -15.98 23.83
C LEU A 92 -1.38 -15.15 23.39
N GLY A 93 -1.73 -15.19 22.10
CA GLY A 93 -2.89 -14.48 21.55
C GLY A 93 -4.21 -14.97 22.14
N ARG A 94 -4.35 -16.29 22.34
CA ARG A 94 -5.53 -16.88 23.00
C ARG A 94 -5.65 -16.40 24.45
N GLN A 95 -4.56 -16.48 25.22
CA GLN A 95 -4.56 -16.05 26.63
C GLN A 95 -4.89 -14.55 26.78
N MET A 96 -4.43 -13.72 25.84
CA MET A 96 -4.77 -12.30 25.82
C MET A 96 -6.25 -12.06 25.51
N LEU A 97 -6.83 -12.77 24.54
CA LEU A 97 -8.25 -12.66 24.20
C LEU A 97 -9.17 -13.12 25.34
N GLU A 98 -8.82 -14.23 25.99
CA GLU A 98 -9.54 -14.75 27.17
C GLU A 98 -9.55 -13.71 28.31
N LYS A 99 -8.42 -13.02 28.55
CA LYS A 99 -8.32 -11.95 29.55
C LYS A 99 -9.14 -10.69 29.19
N LEU A 100 -9.38 -10.46 27.90
CA LEU A 100 -10.21 -9.34 27.41
C LEU A 100 -11.71 -9.70 27.30
N GLY A 101 -12.10 -10.92 27.72
CA GLY A 101 -13.50 -11.38 27.70
C GLY A 101 -14.01 -11.84 26.33
N GLY A 102 -13.14 -11.95 25.33
CA GLY A 102 -13.46 -12.49 24.01
C GLY A 102 -13.14 -13.99 23.95
N TYR A 103 -14.09 -14.79 23.46
CA TYR A 103 -14.10 -16.26 23.39
C TYR A 103 -14.66 -17.00 24.62
N LYS A 104 -15.98 -17.18 24.64
CA LYS A 104 -16.57 -18.42 25.18
C LYS A 104 -16.74 -19.39 24.01
N VAL A 105 -15.89 -20.39 23.93
CA VAL A 105 -16.12 -21.57 23.08
C VAL A 105 -17.25 -22.35 23.76
N LYS A 106 -18.43 -22.38 23.15
CA LYS A 106 -19.47 -23.34 23.56
C LYS A 106 -19.02 -24.72 23.08
N VAL A 107 -18.76 -25.60 24.04
CA VAL A 107 -18.61 -27.05 23.85
C VAL A 107 -19.96 -27.64 23.43
#